data_AF-A0A957U9U2-F1
#
_entry.id   AF-A0A957U9U2-F1
#
_cell.length_a   1.000
_cell.length_b   1.000
_cell.length_c   1.000
_cell.angle_alpha   90.00
_cell.angle_beta   90.00
_cell.angle_gamma   90.00
#
_symmetry.space_group_name_H-M   'P 1'
#
loop_
_entity.id
_entity.type
_entity.pdbx_description
1 polymer ?
#
loop_
_entity_poly.entity_id
_entity_poly.type
_entity_poly.pdbx_seq_one_letter_code
_entity_poly.pdbx_strand_id
1 'polypeptide(L)'
;YGASKAALDLLSLTLAGELREQQVAVVSVDPGDMRTQMHQDAFPGEDIDDRPLPETTLPFWAWLLGQEPTAVSGQRLQAQSDVWALP
;
A
#
# COMPACT_ATOMS: atom_id res chain seq x y z
N TYR A 1 -7.44 -5.23 -13.83
CA TYR A 1 -6.97 -4.54 -12.61
C TYR A 1 -7.16 -5.39 -11.34
N GLY A 2 -8.39 -5.76 -10.95
CA GLY A 2 -8.63 -6.52 -9.71
C GLY A 2 -7.86 -7.84 -9.61
N ALA A 3 -7.93 -8.69 -10.65
CA ALA A 3 -7.20 -9.97 -10.67
C ALA A 3 -5.68 -9.82 -10.51
N SER A 4 -5.07 -8.81 -11.15
CA SER A 4 -3.63 -8.55 -10.99
C SER A 4 -3.26 -8.04 -9.60
N LYS A 5 -4.16 -7.33 -8.89
CA LYS A 5 -3.93 -6.90 -7.51
C LYS A 5 -4.03 -8.05 -6.53
N ALA A 6 -4.98 -8.95 -6.72
CA ALA A 6 -5.05 -10.20 -5.96
C ALA A 6 -3.79 -11.07 -6.15
N ALA A 7 -3.29 -11.16 -7.39
CA ALA A 7 -2.04 -11.85 -7.68
C ALA A 7 -0.83 -11.18 -7.02
N LEU A 8 -0.78 -9.83 -7.01
CA LEU A 8 0.27 -9.08 -6.33
C LEU A 8 0.26 -9.29 -4.80
N ASP A 9 -0.91 -9.35 -4.19
CA ASP A 9 -1.03 -9.64 -2.74
C ASP A 9 -0.47 -11.03 -2.42
N LEU A 10 -0.82 -12.05 -3.21
CA LEU A 10 -0.28 -13.40 -3.02
C LEU A 10 1.23 -13.46 -3.25
N LEU A 11 1.72 -12.84 -4.33
CA LEU A 11 3.16 -12.75 -4.62
C LEU A 11 3.92 -12.12 -3.46
N SER A 12 3.41 -11.02 -2.91
CA SER A 12 4.04 -10.30 -1.80
C SER A 12 4.12 -11.17 -0.55
N LEU A 13 3.06 -11.92 -0.24
CA LEU A 13 3.03 -12.85 0.89
C LEU A 13 4.02 -14.02 0.71
N THR A 14 4.10 -14.59 -0.50
CA THR A 14 5.07 -15.65 -0.81
C THR A 14 6.50 -15.16 -0.63
N LEU A 15 6.84 -14.00 -1.22
CA LEU A 15 8.17 -13.41 -1.11
C LEU A 15 8.53 -13.04 0.34
N ALA A 16 7.56 -12.55 1.13
CA ALA A 16 7.79 -12.28 2.56
C ALA A 16 8.21 -13.53 3.35
N GLY A 17 7.65 -14.70 3.01
CA GLY A 17 8.03 -15.97 3.60
C GLY A 17 9.42 -16.43 3.18
N GLU A 18 9.71 -16.35 1.88
CA GLU A 18 11.01 -16.76 1.31
C GLU A 18 12.17 -15.88 1.80
N LEU A 19 11.92 -14.57 1.96
CA LEU A 19 12.96 -13.60 2.27
C LEU A 19 13.17 -13.32 3.76
N ARG A 20 12.42 -14.00 4.64
CA ARG A 20 12.42 -13.75 6.09
C ARG A 20 13.81 -13.87 6.71
N GLU A 21 14.56 -14.90 6.35
CA GLU A 21 15.90 -15.15 6.91
C GLU A 21 16.94 -14.14 6.41
N GLN A 22 16.69 -13.48 5.28
CA GLN A 22 17.57 -12.44 4.74
C GLN A 22 17.23 -11.04 5.25
N GLN A 23 16.29 -10.92 6.20
CA GLN A 23 15.86 -9.65 6.80
C GLN A 23 15.35 -8.62 5.78
N VAL A 24 14.83 -9.09 4.64
CA VAL A 24 14.17 -8.24 3.65
C VAL A 24 12.68 -8.24 3.92
N ALA A 25 12.11 -7.04 4.12
CA ALA A 25 10.67 -6.88 4.26
C ALA A 25 9.98 -6.85 2.91
N VAL A 26 8.85 -7.56 2.79
CA VAL A 26 7.94 -7.44 1.66
C VAL A 26 6.56 -7.13 2.18
N VAL A 27 5.96 -6.05 1.68
CA VAL A 27 4.62 -5.59 2.08
C VAL A 27 3.84 -5.22 0.83
N SER A 28 2.52 -5.42 0.86
CA SER A 28 1.64 -4.80 -0.12
C SER A 28 0.91 -3.62 0.51
N VAL A 29 0.77 -2.53 -0.25
CA VAL A 29 0.13 -1.31 0.24
C VAL A 29 -1.04 -0.97 -0.67
N ASP A 30 -2.19 -0.79 -0.03
CA ASP A 30 -3.35 -0.13 -0.61
C ASP A 30 -3.25 1.37 -0.31
N PRO A 31 -2.98 2.22 -1.33
CA PRO A 31 -2.83 3.65 -1.10
C PRO A 31 -4.18 4.35 -0.86
N GLY A 32 -5.31 3.67 -1.05
CA GLY A 32 -6.63 4.28 -1.07
C GLY A 32 -6.88 5.18 -2.27
N ASP A 33 -8.04 5.84 -2.27
CA ASP A 33 -8.41 6.76 -3.34
C ASP A 33 -7.58 8.03 -3.27
N MET A 34 -6.95 8.41 -4.37
CA MET A 34 -6.15 9.63 -4.46
C MET A 34 -6.40 10.35 -5.78
N ARG A 35 -6.24 11.67 -5.78
CA ARG A 35 -6.30 12.53 -6.96
C ARG A 35 -5.02 12.39 -7.78
N THR A 36 -4.99 11.36 -8.63
CA THR A 36 -3.86 11.05 -9.53
C THR A 36 -4.36 10.92 -10.95
N GLN A 37 -3.46 11.07 -11.94
CA GLN A 37 -3.82 10.83 -13.35
C GLN A 37 -4.37 9.42 -13.57
N MET A 38 -3.75 8.39 -12.96
CA MET A 38 -4.24 7.01 -13.03
C MET A 38 -5.69 6.89 -12.56
N HIS A 39 -6.06 7.63 -11.51
CA HIS A 39 -7.41 7.57 -10.97
C HIS A 39 -8.40 8.42 -11.78
N GLN A 40 -7.94 9.51 -12.41
CA GLN A 40 -8.73 10.27 -13.38
C GLN A 40 -9.04 9.43 -14.63
N ASP A 41 -8.06 8.67 -15.13
CA ASP A 41 -8.23 7.80 -16.30
C ASP A 41 -9.26 6.68 -16.06
N ALA A 42 -9.48 6.30 -14.80
CA ALA A 42 -10.50 5.33 -14.42
C ALA A 42 -11.93 5.92 -14.40
N PHE A 43 -12.08 7.25 -14.36
CA PHE A 43 -13.37 7.97 -14.36
C PHE A 43 -13.35 9.12 -15.40
N PRO A 44 -13.35 8.81 -16.71
CA PRO A 44 -13.22 9.83 -17.75
C PRO A 44 -14.41 10.80 -17.78
N GLY A 45 -14.14 12.10 -17.70
CA GLY A 45 -15.16 13.16 -17.75
C GLY A 45 -15.83 13.45 -16.40
N GLU A 46 -15.47 12.74 -15.34
CA GLU A 46 -15.89 13.04 -13.98
C GLU A 46 -14.87 13.93 -13.27
N ASP A 47 -15.37 14.83 -12.42
CA ASP A 47 -14.56 15.59 -11.48
C ASP A 47 -14.25 14.70 -10.27
N ILE A 48 -12.98 14.54 -9.95
CA ILE A 48 -12.48 13.72 -8.82
C ILE A 48 -11.84 14.57 -7.73
N ASP A 49 -12.16 15.87 -7.68
CA ASP A 49 -11.63 16.80 -6.69
C ASP A 49 -12.14 16.51 -5.25
N ASP A 50 -13.08 15.59 -5.08
CA ASP A 50 -13.46 15.06 -3.77
C ASP A 50 -12.40 14.12 -3.18
N ARG A 51 -11.49 13.57 -4.00
CA ARG A 51 -10.42 12.67 -3.54
C ARG A 51 -9.25 13.44 -2.95
N PRO A 52 -8.59 12.89 -1.90
CA PRO A 52 -7.43 13.51 -1.29
C PRO A 52 -6.24 13.54 -2.26
N LEU A 53 -5.35 14.51 -2.06
CA LEU A 53 -4.08 14.56 -2.78
C LEU A 53 -3.14 13.41 -2.32
N PRO A 54 -2.22 12.94 -3.18
CA PRO A 54 -1.27 11.88 -2.83
C PRO A 54 -0.43 12.19 -1.57
N GLU A 55 -0.15 13.46 -1.32
CA GLU A 55 0.60 13.96 -0.16
C GLU A 55 -0.04 13.56 1.18
N THR A 56 -1.35 13.30 1.21
CA THR A 56 -2.06 12.79 2.40
C THR A 56 -1.49 11.44 2.86
N THR A 57 -0.84 10.66 1.99
CA THR A 57 -0.22 9.38 2.35
C THR A 57 1.21 9.51 2.90
N LEU A 58 1.84 10.69 2.84
CA LEU A 58 3.23 10.86 3.30
C LEU A 58 3.48 10.42 4.75
N PRO A 59 2.57 10.69 5.72
CA PRO A 59 2.76 10.22 7.09
C PRO A 59 2.77 8.69 7.20
N PHE A 60 1.99 7.98 6.37
CA PHE A 60 2.02 6.52 6.31
C PHE A 60 3.38 6.00 5.83
N TRP A 61 3.93 6.58 4.76
CA TRP A 61 5.22 6.15 4.23
C TRP A 61 6.35 6.41 5.22
N ALA A 62 6.33 7.55 5.92
CA ALA A 62 7.28 7.84 6.99
C ALA A 62 7.16 6.83 8.15
N TRP A 63 5.93 6.48 8.55
CA TRP A 63 5.69 5.45 9.56
C TRP A 63 6.21 4.08 9.12
N LEU A 64 5.86 3.63 7.92
CA LEU A 64 6.25 2.31 7.38
C LEU A 64 7.77 2.17 7.26
N LEU A 65 8.45 3.19 6.72
CA LEU A 65 9.90 3.19 6.57
C LEU A 65 10.64 3.30 7.91
N GLY A 66 9.96 3.73 8.98
CA GLY A 66 10.49 3.75 10.34
C GLY A 66 10.31 2.43 11.11
N GLN A 67 9.62 1.43 10.55
CA GLN A 67 9.41 0.15 11.22
C GLN A 67 10.60 -0.79 11.02
N GLU A 68 10.78 -1.70 11.99
CA GLU A 68 11.68 -2.84 11.81
C GLU A 68 11.19 -3.72 10.64
N PRO A 69 12.06 -4.08 9.67
CA PRO A 69 11.66 -4.85 8.49
C PRO A 69 10.89 -6.14 8.82
N THR A 70 11.33 -6.85 9.85
CA THR A 70 10.71 -8.12 10.29
C THR A 70 9.34 -7.92 10.92
N ALA A 71 9.03 -6.74 11.46
CA ALA A 71 7.76 -6.43 12.09
C ALA A 71 6.65 -6.15 11.07
N VAL A 72 7.01 -5.65 9.88
CA VAL A 72 6.06 -5.31 8.82
C VAL A 72 5.96 -6.34 7.71
N SER A 73 6.97 -7.21 7.53
CA SER A 73 6.99 -8.16 6.42
C SER A 73 5.79 -9.11 6.41
N GLY A 74 5.20 -9.31 5.24
CA GLY A 74 4.01 -10.15 5.01
C GLY A 74 2.68 -9.45 5.25
N GLN A 75 2.67 -8.17 5.61
CA GLN A 75 1.44 -7.41 5.85
C GLN A 75 0.87 -6.81 4.56
N ARG A 76 -0.48 -6.76 4.48
CA ARG A 76 -1.23 -5.92 3.55
C ARG A 76 -1.70 -4.68 4.30
N LEU A 77 -1.10 -3.53 4.01
CA LEU A 77 -1.33 -2.27 4.73
C LEU A 77 -2.24 -1.33 3.96
N GLN A 78 -2.97 -0.46 4.67
CA GLN A 78 -3.79 0.59 4.08
C GLN A 78 -3.22 1.96 4.46
N ALA A 79 -2.80 2.74 3.46
CA ALA A 79 -2.13 4.02 3.71
C ALA A 79 -3.04 5.06 4.37
N GLN A 80 -4.34 5.03 4.05
CA GLN A 80 -5.33 5.98 4.54
C GLN A 80 -6.16 5.44 5.72
N SER A 81 -5.63 4.49 6.50
CA SER A 81 -6.24 4.05 7.75
C SER A 81 -6.11 5.12 8.85
N ASP A 82 -7.10 5.20 9.75
CA ASP A 82 -7.06 6.09 10.93
C ASP A 82 -5.89 5.75 11.87
N VAL A 83 -5.54 4.46 11.93
CA VAL A 83 -4.44 3.93 12.76
C VAL A 83 -3.68 2.87 11.96
N TRP A 84 -2.35 2.94 11.97
CA TRP A 84 -1.48 1.87 11.49
C TRP A 84 -0.94 1.10 12.71
N ALA A 85 -1.44 -0.11 12.89
CA ALA A 85 -1.00 -1.02 13.93
C ALA A 85 -0.42 -2.28 13.30
N LEU A 86 0.65 -2.78 13.91
CA LEU A 86 1.19 -4.10 13.59
C LEU A 86 0.52 -5.14 14.50
N PRO A 87 0.25 -6.35 13.99
CA PRO A 87 -0.31 -7.44 14.79
C PRO A 87 0.68 -7.98 15.84
#